data_AF-A0A395R4V4-F1
#
_entry.id   AF-A0A395R4V4-F1
#
_cell.length_a   1.000
_cell.length_b   1.000
_cell.length_c   1.000
_cell.angle_alpha   90.00
_cell.angle_beta   90.00
_cell.angle_gamma   90.00
#
_symmetry.space_group_name_H-M   'P 1'
#
loop_
_entity.id
_entity.type
_entity.pdbx_description
1 polymer ?
#
loop_
_entity_poly.entity_id
_entity_poly.type
_entity_poly.pdbx_seq_one_letter_code
_entity_poly.pdbx_strand_id
1 'polypeptide(L)' 'MELLDSWINDDVDYKGWDYFEACEIADPRLEAIRLRAIEATWLNSPYVQLCGERGESLNEQGKELFKELKAQCL' A
#
# COMPACT_ATOMS: atom_id res chain seq x y z
N MET A 1 -4.99 4.84 7.07
CA MET A 1 -3.79 5.70 7.19
C MET A 1 -2.63 4.90 7.75
N GLU A 2 -2.81 4.23 8.89
CA GLU A 2 -1.81 3.34 9.49
C GLU A 2 -1.37 2.18 8.58
N LEU A 3 -2.28 1.62 7.76
CA LEU A 3 -1.93 0.58 6.76
C LEU A 3 -1.08 1.09 5.59
N LEU A 4 -1.17 2.36 5.22
CA LEU A 4 -0.24 2.92 4.23
C LEU A 4 1.12 3.18 4.88
N ASP A 5 1.13 3.61 6.15
CA ASP A 5 2.35 3.80 6.92
C ASP A 5 3.11 2.49 7.17
N SER A 6 2.43 1.36 7.34
CA SER A 6 3.08 0.07 7.54
C SER A 6 3.94 -0.31 6.33
N TRP A 7 3.48 -0.02 5.11
CA TRP A 7 4.27 -0.19 3.88
C TRP A 7 5.40 0.83 3.74
N ILE A 8 5.19 2.09 4.15
CA ILE A 8 6.25 3.13 4.11
C ILE A 8 7.42 2.75 5.05
N ASN A 9 7.11 2.17 6.20
CA ASN A 9 8.06 1.88 7.27
C ASN A 9 8.63 0.45 7.22
N ASP A 10 8.30 -0.33 6.19
CA ASP A 10 8.70 -1.75 6.04
C ASP A 10 8.25 -2.65 7.22
N ASP A 11 7.13 -2.31 7.86
CA ASP A 11 6.52 -3.04 8.99
C ASP A 11 5.07 -3.41 8.63
N VAL A 12 4.90 -4.09 7.49
CA VAL A 12 3.59 -4.36 6.88
C VAL A 12 2.75 -5.25 7.79
N ASP A 13 1.59 -4.74 8.23
CA ASP A 13 0.55 -5.57 8.85
C ASP A 13 -0.19 -6.35 7.74
N TYR A 14 0.35 -7.52 7.37
CA TYR A 14 -0.21 -8.35 6.31
C TYR A 14 -1.66 -8.77 6.57
N LYS A 15 -2.06 -9.00 7.84
CA LYS A 15 -3.45 -9.35 8.15
C LYS A 15 -4.39 -8.18 7.93
N GLY A 16 -3.96 -6.99 8.35
CA GLY A 16 -4.69 -5.75 8.08
C GLY A 16 -4.75 -5.44 6.59
N TRP A 17 -3.67 -5.73 5.86
CA TRP A 17 -3.59 -5.56 4.41
C TRP A 17 -4.54 -6.50 3.65
N ASP A 18 -4.55 -7.80 3.97
CA ASP A 18 -5.49 -8.77 3.37
C ASP A 18 -6.95 -8.32 3.54
N TYR A 19 -7.29 -7.82 4.74
CA TYR A 19 -8.62 -7.27 4.99
C TYR A 19 -8.90 -6.00 4.16
N PHE A 20 -7.92 -5.11 4.04
CA PHE A 20 -8.00 -3.90 3.22
C PHE A 20 -8.18 -4.20 1.73
N GLU A 21 -7.55 -5.26 1.21
CA GLU A 21 -7.74 -5.73 -0.16
C GLU A 21 -9.14 -6.28 -0.40
N ALA A 22 -9.69 -7.01 0.56
CA ALA A 22 -10.99 -7.65 0.46
C ALA A 22 -12.20 -6.71 0.69
N CYS A 23 -12.00 -5.54 1.28
CA CYS A 23 -13.09 -4.61 1.60
C CYS A 23 -13.28 -3.53 0.54
N GLU A 24 -14.53 -3.12 0.31
CA GLU A 24 -14.88 -1.93 -0.47
C GLU A 24 -15.12 -0.73 0.47
N ILE A 25 -14.70 0.46 0.03
CA ILE A 25 -14.97 1.72 0.72
C ILE A 25 -16.11 2.45 -0.02
N ALA A 26 -17.15 2.82 0.72
CA ALA A 26 -18.32 3.49 0.14
C ALA A 26 -18.02 4.89 -0.42
N ASP A 27 -17.02 5.58 0.13
CA ASP A 27 -16.55 6.86 -0.39
C ASP A 27 -15.71 6.64 -1.67
N PRO A 28 -16.15 7.14 -2.85
CA PRO A 28 -15.47 6.88 -4.11
C PRO A 28 -14.04 7.42 -4.18
N ARG A 29 -13.73 8.52 -3.47
CA ARG A 29 -12.38 9.08 -3.41
C ARG A 29 -11.46 8.14 -2.65
N LEU A 30 -11.92 7.65 -1.50
CA LEU A 30 -11.15 6.71 -0.69
C LEU A 30 -11.02 5.34 -1.36
N GLU A 31 -12.04 4.89 -2.08
CA GLU A 31 -11.96 3.64 -2.86
C GLU A 31 -10.94 3.74 -3.99
N ALA A 32 -10.86 4.88 -4.69
CA ALA A 32 -9.83 5.10 -5.71
C ALA A 32 -8.41 5.04 -5.11
N ILE A 33 -8.22 5.60 -3.91
CA ILE A 33 -6.94 5.51 -3.18
C ILE A 33 -6.63 4.06 -2.80
N ARG A 34 -7.62 3.32 -2.30
CA ARG A 34 -7.48 1.90 -1.94
C ARG A 34 -7.03 1.07 -3.15
N LEU A 35 -7.76 1.17 -4.26
CA LEU A 35 -7.44 0.45 -5.49
C LEU A 35 -6.05 0.79 -6.01
N ARG A 36 -5.64 2.06 -5.94
CA ARG A 36 -4.30 2.47 -6.37
C ARG A 36 -3.20 1.90 -5.48
N ALA A 37 -3.43 1.81 -4.17
CA ALA A 37 -2.47 1.22 -3.23
C ALA A 37 -2.29 -0.30 -3.45
N ILE A 38 -3.38 -1.00 -3.78
CA ILE A 38 -3.38 -2.43 -4.12
C ILE A 38 -2.64 -2.69 -5.43
N GLU A 39 -2.95 -1.92 -6.48
CA GLU A 39 -2.24 -2.02 -7.77
C GLU A 39 -0.74 -1.81 -7.60
N ALA A 40 -0.35 -0.86 -6.74
CA ALA A 40 1.05 -0.56 -6.47
C ALA A 40 1.78 -1.66 -5.68
N THR A 41 1.07 -2.52 -4.95
CA THR A 41 1.66 -3.60 -4.13
C THR A 41 1.52 -4.98 -4.77
N TRP A 42 0.92 -5.08 -5.96
CA TRP A 42 0.84 -6.33 -6.69
C TRP A 42 2.20 -6.90 -7.10
N LEU A 43 2.23 -8.23 -7.25
CA LEU A 43 3.40 -8.96 -7.72
C LEU A 43 3.89 -8.39 -9.06
N ASN A 44 5.19 -8.09 -9.14
CA ASN A 44 5.85 -7.44 -10.29
C ASN A 44 5.48 -5.97 -10.54
N SER A 45 4.80 -5.31 -9.60
CA SER A 45 4.65 -3.86 -9.63
C SER A 45 6.02 -3.17 -9.68
N PRO A 46 6.19 -2.08 -10.47
CA PRO A 46 7.42 -1.31 -10.48
C PRO A 46 7.72 -0.61 -9.15
N TYR A 47 6.76 -0.61 -8.22
CA TYR A 47 6.89 -0.01 -6.89
C TYR A 47 7.33 -1.01 -5.82
N VAL A 48 7.35 -2.31 -6.14
CA VAL A 48 7.72 -3.38 -5.20
C VAL A 48 9.12 -3.89 -5.52
N GLN A 49 9.88 -4.22 -4.48
CA GLN A 49 11.18 -4.86 -4.55
C GLN A 49 11.21 -6.08 -3.64
N LEU A 50 12.00 -7.09 -4.03
CA LEU A 50 12.25 -8.27 -3.21
C LEU A 50 13.39 -8.01 -2.22
N CYS A 51 13.10 -8.17 -0.94
CA CYS A 51 14.05 -7.97 0.17
C CYS A 51 14.51 -9.30 0.79
N GLY A 52 14.89 -10.26 -0.07
CA GLY A 52 15.43 -11.55 0.38
C GLY A 52 14.49 -12.29 1.35
N GLU A 53 15.00 -12.67 2.52
CA GLU A 53 14.22 -13.38 3.55
C GLU A 53 13.09 -12.55 4.18
N ARG A 54 13.08 -11.22 3.99
CA ARG A 54 12.04 -10.32 4.52
C ARG A 54 10.79 -10.22 3.64
N GLY A 55 10.78 -10.86 2.48
CA GLY A 55 9.66 -10.80 1.54
C GLY A 55 9.69 -9.57 0.65
N GLU A 56 8.52 -9.00 0.37
CA GLU A 56 8.33 -7.85 -0.52
C GLU A 56 8.28 -6.55 0.27
N SER A 57 8.88 -5.48 -0.27
CA SER A 57 8.78 -4.13 0.28
C SER A 57 8.52 -3.13 -0.83
N LEU A 58 8.07 -1.92 -0.47
CA LEU A 58 8.11 -0.81 -1.41
C LEU A 58 9.55 -0.39 -1.67
N ASN A 59 9.85 -0.03 -2.92
CA ASN A 59 11.04 0.75 -3.24
C ASN A 59 10.78 2.25 -2.98
N GLU A 60 11.77 3.11 -3.21
CA GLU A 60 11.65 4.55 -2.97
C GLU A 60 10.46 5.19 -3.72
N GLN A 61 10.22 4.82 -4.97
CA GLN A 61 9.07 5.34 -5.74
C GLN A 61 7.74 4.87 -5.14
N GLY A 62 7.68 3.62 -4.67
CA GLY A 62 6.51 3.09 -3.99
C GLY A 62 6.23 3.83 -2.68
N LYS A 63 7.27 4.11 -1.90
CA LYS A 63 7.14 4.85 -0.63
C LYS A 63 6.65 6.28 -0.88
N GLU A 64 7.15 6.96 -1.90
CA GLU A 64 6.63 8.29 -2.27
C GLU A 64 5.17 8.24 -2.72
N LEU A 65 4.79 7.26 -3.56
CA LEU A 65 3.39 7.06 -3.93
C LEU A 65 2.50 6.84 -2.70
N PHE A 66 2.93 6.02 -1.74
CA PHE A 66 2.15 5.76 -0.52
C PHE A 66 2.02 7.01 0.36
N LYS A 67 3.04 7.87 0.43
CA LYS A 67 2.95 9.18 1.11
C LYS A 67 1.93 10.09 0.42
N GLU A 68 1.93 10.15 -0.91
CA GLU A 68 0.95 10.93 -1.69
C GLU A 68 -0.47 10.43 -1.49
N LEU A 69 -0.69 9.11 -1.51
CA LEU A 69 -1.98 8.49 -1.26
C LEU A 69 -2.47 8.77 0.16
N LYS A 70 -1.57 8.68 1.16
CA LYS A 70 -1.88 9.03 2.54
C LYS A 70 -2.30 10.49 2.69
N ALA A 71 -1.62 11.43 2.04
CA ALA A 71 -1.95 12.84 2.09
C ALA A 71 -3.35 13.15 1.50
N GLN A 72 -3.82 12.35 0.54
CA GLN A 72 -5.15 12.47 -0.06
C GLN A 72 -6.28 11.90 0.81
N CYS A 73 -5.96 11.14 1.87
CA CYS A 73 -6.96 10.63 2.81
C CYS A 73 -7.41 11.67 3.84
N LEU A 74 -6.68 12.77 3.98
CA LEU A 74 -7.05 13.93 4.80
C LEU A 74 -8.15 14.77 4.10
#